data_AF-A0A956EPW8-F1
#
_entry.id   AF-A0A956EPW8-F1
#
_cell.length_a   1.000
_cell.length_b   1.000
_cell.length_c   1.000
_cell.angle_alpha   90.00
_cell.angle_beta   90.00
_cell.angle_gamma   90.00
#
_symmetry.space_group_name_H-M   'P 1'
#
loop_
_entity.id
_entity.type
_entity.pdbx_description
1 polymer ?
#
loop_
_entity_poly.entity_id
_entity_poly.type
_entity_poly.pdbx_seq_one_letter_code
_entity_poly.pdbx_strand_id
1 'polypeptide(L)' 'ADKAGVSRLWVRWLERGKASIELGLAMRTLLALRLDVEVSPSPPPKDDELDINAVVERSTGMP' A
#
# COMPACT_ATOMS: atom_id res chain seq x y z
N ALA A 1 -20.16 -9.47 -0.09
CA ALA A 1 -19.83 -10.44 -1.15
C ALA A 1 -20.87 -10.36 -2.27
N ASP A 2 -22.11 -10.75 -2.01
CA ASP A 2 -23.17 -10.85 -3.03
C ASP A 2 -23.45 -9.54 -3.78
N LYS A 3 -23.60 -8.42 -3.05
CA LYS A 3 -23.80 -7.08 -3.64
C LYS A 3 -22.67 -6.64 -4.59
N ALA A 4 -21.45 -7.10 -4.34
CA ALA A 4 -20.28 -6.78 -5.15
C ALA A 4 -20.03 -7.82 -6.25
N GLY A 5 -20.70 -8.98 -6.22
CA GLY A 5 -20.49 -10.08 -7.17
C GLY A 5 -19.14 -10.78 -7.01
N VAL A 6 -18.62 -10.85 -5.79
CA VAL A 6 -17.32 -11.48 -5.47
C VAL A 6 -17.49 -12.63 -4.49
N SER A 7 -16.55 -13.59 -4.51
CA SER A 7 -16.54 -14.69 -3.55
C SER A 7 -16.10 -14.22 -2.15
N ARG A 8 -16.48 -14.96 -1.10
CA ARG A 8 -15.99 -14.70 0.27
C ARG A 8 -14.48 -14.88 0.39
N LEU A 9 -13.88 -15.78 -0.39
CA LEU A 9 -12.43 -15.95 -0.44
C LEU A 9 -11.74 -14.69 -0.97
N TRP A 10 -12.30 -14.11 -2.03
CA TRP A 10 -11.77 -12.87 -2.61
C TRP A 10 -11.78 -11.71 -1.61
N VAL A 11 -12.86 -11.57 -0.82
CA VAL A 11 -12.94 -10.57 0.26
C VAL A 11 -11.81 -10.74 1.27
N ARG A 12 -11.52 -11.98 1.69
CA ARG A 12 -10.40 -12.26 2.61
C ARG A 12 -9.03 -11.93 2.02
N TRP A 13 -8.86 -12.05 0.70
CA TRP A 13 -7.62 -11.64 0.04
C TRP A 13 -7.47 -10.13 -0.02
N LEU A 14 -8.56 -9.42 -0.29
CA LEU A 14 -8.59 -7.95 -0.23
C LEU A 14 -8.22 -7.46 1.19
N GLU A 15 -8.86 -8.02 2.23
CA GLU A 15 -8.59 -7.67 3.64
C GLU A 15 -7.13 -7.93 4.05
N ARG A 16 -6.47 -8.92 3.45
CA ARG A 16 -5.07 -9.25 3.70
C ARG A 16 -4.09 -8.44 2.84
N GLY A 17 -4.57 -7.54 1.98
CA GLY A 17 -3.72 -6.75 1.09
C GLY A 17 -2.97 -7.60 0.07
N LYS A 18 -3.57 -8.70 -0.43
CA LYS A 18 -2.93 -9.55 -1.44
C LYS A 18 -2.60 -8.71 -2.69
N ALA A 19 -1.34 -8.66 -3.09
CA ALA A 19 -0.85 -7.81 -4.19
C ALA A 19 -1.48 -8.09 -5.57
N SER A 20 -2.07 -9.28 -5.78
CA SER A 20 -2.76 -9.66 -7.02
C SER A 20 -4.24 -9.26 -7.07
N ILE A 21 -4.72 -8.48 -6.11
CA ILE A 21 -6.09 -7.96 -6.15
C ILE A 21 -6.23 -6.95 -7.29
N GLU A 22 -7.24 -7.14 -8.12
CA GLU A 22 -7.58 -6.19 -9.17
C GLU A 22 -8.18 -4.91 -8.58
N LEU A 23 -7.56 -3.77 -8.89
CA LEU A 23 -8.01 -2.45 -8.43
C LEU A 23 -9.47 -2.16 -8.81
N GLY A 24 -9.87 -2.45 -10.05
CA GLY A 24 -11.25 -2.20 -10.50
C GLY A 24 -12.29 -2.98 -9.68
N LEU A 25 -11.97 -4.22 -9.29
CA LEU A 25 -12.85 -5.04 -8.47
C LEU A 25 -12.88 -4.58 -7.01
N ALA A 26 -11.76 -4.07 -6.49
CA ALA A 26 -11.71 -3.38 -5.20
C ALA A 26 -12.61 -2.14 -5.19
N MET A 27 -12.48 -1.25 -6.19
CA MET A 27 -13.30 -0.04 -6.31
C MET A 27 -14.79 -0.36 -6.43
N ARG A 28 -15.16 -1.34 -7.26
CA ARG A 28 -16.55 -1.81 -7.36
C ARG A 28 -17.08 -2.34 -6.03
N THR A 29 -16.25 -3.02 -5.25
CA THR A 29 -16.63 -3.52 -3.93
C THR A 29 -16.89 -2.38 -2.96
N LEU A 30 -16.03 -1.35 -2.95
CA LEU A 30 -16.20 -0.14 -2.13
C LEU A 30 -17.47 0.63 -2.52
N LEU A 31 -17.74 0.78 -3.83
CA LEU A 31 -18.98 1.38 -4.34
C LEU A 31 -20.23 0.61 -3.89
N ALA A 32 -20.20 -0.72 -3.91
CA ALA A 32 -21.30 -1.56 -3.43
C ALA A 32 -21.58 -1.40 -1.93
N LEU A 33 -20.58 -0.97 -1.16
CA LEU A 33 -20.69 -0.64 0.26
C LEU A 33 -21.08 0.82 0.51
N ARG A 34 -21.15 1.66 -0.54
CA ARG A 34 -21.43 3.10 -0.46
C ARG A 34 -20.41 3.83 0.42
N LEU A 35 -19.14 3.48 0.27
CA LEU A 35 -18.03 4.15 0.95
C LEU A 35 -17.48 5.26 0.06
N ASP A 36 -17.25 6.42 0.67
CA ASP A 36 -16.44 7.47 0.06
C ASP A 36 -14.96 7.13 0.20
N VAL A 37 -14.21 7.28 -0.89
CA VAL A 37 -12.78 6.95 -0.95
C VAL A 37 -12.01 8.22 -1.22
N GLU A 38 -11.21 8.64 -0.26
CA GLU A 38 -10.24 9.72 -0.44
C GLU A 38 -8.86 9.10 -0.72
N VAL A 39 -8.22 9.53 -1.81
CA VAL A 39 -6.87 9.11 -2.16
C VAL A 39 -5.94 10.30 -1.92
N SER A 40 -5.15 10.19 -0.86
CA SER A 40 -4.12 11.16 -0.52
C SER A 40 -2.75 10.61 -0.87
N PRO A 41 -1.81 11.45 -1.35
CA PRO A 41 -0.45 11.02 -1.54
C PRO A 41 0.09 10.48 -0.23
N SER A 42 0.78 9.34 -0.29
CA SER A 42 1.52 8.86 0.86
C SER A 42 2.51 9.95 1.28
N PRO A 43 2.66 10.25 2.58
CA PRO A 43 3.74 11.10 3.00
C PRO A 43 5.04 10.53 2.42
N PRO A 44 5.98 11.39 1.99
CA PRO A 44 7.29 10.91 1.58
C PRO A 44 7.82 10.02 2.71
N PRO A 45 8.58 8.95 2.38
CA PRO A 45 9.31 8.24 3.41
C PRO A 45 10.00 9.30 4.26
N LYS A 46 9.87 9.17 5.59
CA LYS A 46 10.74 9.97 6.45
C LYS A 46 12.13 9.63 5.97
N ASP A 47 12.86 10.62 5.47
CA ASP A 47 14.29 10.49 5.37
C ASP A 47 14.71 10.23 6.82
N ASP A 48 14.90 8.95 7.18
CA ASP A 48 15.80 8.60 8.25
C ASP A 48 17.08 9.29 7.81
N GLU A 49 17.37 10.43 8.46
CA GLU A 49 18.39 11.39 8.10
C GLU A 49 19.62 10.60 7.65
N LEU A 50 19.75 10.44 6.33
CA LEU A 50 20.77 9.58 5.75
C LEU A 50 22.05 10.31 6.08
N ASP A 51 22.76 9.83 7.10
CA ASP A 51 24.02 10.43 7.50
C ASP A 51 25.03 10.14 6.40
N ILE A 52 25.14 11.11 5.49
CA ILE A 52 26.04 11.07 4.35
C ILE A 52 27.46 10.84 4.85
N ASN A 53 27.82 11.35 6.04
CA ASN A 53 29.14 11.13 6.61
C ASN A 53 29.36 9.65 6.95
N ALA A 54 28.39 9.00 7.59
CA ALA A 54 28.46 7.57 7.89
C ALA A 54 28.53 6.69 6.61
N VAL A 55 27.88 7.11 5.52
CA VAL A 55 27.97 6.42 4.22
C VAL A 55 29.34 6.61 3.57
N VAL A 56 29.90 7.82 3.62
CA VAL A 56 31.23 8.12 3.10
C VAL A 56 32.30 7.34 3.86
N GLU A 57 32.27 7.38 5.20
CA GLU A 57 33.20 6.64 6.08
C GLU A 57 33.20 5.13 5.78
N ARG A 58 32.01 4.53 5.58
CA ARG A 58 31.89 3.12 5.18
C ARG A 58 32.50 2.83 3.80
N SER A 59 32.44 3.78 2.87
CA SER A 59 32.92 3.59 1.49
C SER A 59 34.42 3.87 1.32
N THR A 60 34.98 4.81 2.08
CA THR A 60 36.38 5.22 1.99
C THR A 60 37.28 4.56 3.04
N GLY A 61 36.69 3.88 4.04
CA GLY A 61 37.43 3.14 5.06
C GLY A 61 38.30 4.03 5.96
N MET A 62 37.89 5.28 6.15
CA MET A 62 38.62 6.27 6.95
C MET A 62 37.71 6.73 8.10
N PRO A 63 38.19 6.67 9.36
CA PRO A 63 37.40 7.06 10.53
C PRO A 63 37.30 8.57 10.72
#